data_AF-A0A6M8VGG8-F1
#
_entry.id   AF-A0A6M8VGG8-F1
#
_cell.length_a   1.000
_cell.length_b   1.000
_cell.length_c   1.000
_cell.angle_alpha   90.00
_cell.angle_beta   90.00
_cell.angle_gamma   90.00
#
_symmetry.space_group_name_H-M   'P 1'
#
loop_
_entity.id
_entity.type
_entity.pdbx_description
1 polymer ?
#
loop_
_entity_poly.entity_id
_entity_poly.type
_entity_poly.pdbx_seq_one_letter_code
_entity_poly.pdbx_strand_id
1 'polypeptide(L)'
;MGGIGFSELLLLALVTLLVVGPRRLPEMARLAGQWSRRARSAWESLRSEFQVELDRDHNQRVLDAERRAAEAEGQTDADAPVSSHDRTTPD
;
A
#
# COMPACT_ATOMS: atom_id res chain seq x y z
N MET A 1 30.44 -0.24 -12.60
CA MET A 1 29.77 -1.55 -12.69
C MET A 1 28.76 -1.44 -13.81
N GLY A 2 28.86 -2.29 -14.84
CA GLY A 2 28.19 -2.10 -16.15
C GLY A 2 26.67 -2.04 -16.01
N GLY A 3 26.09 -0.95 -16.50
CA GLY A 3 24.64 -0.79 -16.61
C GLY A 3 24.18 -1.27 -17.98
N ILE A 4 22.94 -1.78 -18.04
CA ILE A 4 22.31 -2.27 -19.26
C ILE A 4 22.20 -1.10 -20.25
N GLY A 5 23.04 -1.12 -21.29
CA GLY A 5 23.02 -0.18 -22.39
C GLY A 5 22.07 -0.62 -23.52
N PHE A 6 21.78 0.30 -24.45
CA PHE A 6 21.00 0.00 -25.65
C PHE A 6 21.60 -1.16 -26.47
N SER A 7 22.94 -1.23 -26.53
CA SER A 7 23.69 -2.30 -27.21
C SER A 7 23.46 -3.67 -26.58
N GLU A 8 23.42 -3.78 -25.25
CA GLU A 8 23.18 -5.05 -24.55
C GLU A 8 21.74 -5.53 -24.73
N LEU A 9 20.76 -4.62 -24.69
CA LEU A 9 19.36 -4.96 -25.02
C LEU A 9 19.24 -5.49 -26.45
N LEU A 10 19.94 -4.86 -27.40
CA LEU A 10 19.91 -5.27 -28.80
C LEU A 10 20.60 -6.63 -29.00
N LEU A 11 21.71 -6.89 -28.30
CA LEU A 11 22.37 -8.19 -28.29
C LEU A 11 21.45 -9.28 -27.71
N LEU A 12 20.81 -9.01 -26.57
CA LEU A 12 19.84 -9.93 -25.95
C LEU A 12 18.66 -10.23 -26.87
N ALA A 13 18.10 -9.19 -27.51
CA ALA A 13 17.04 -9.36 -28.49
C ALA A 13 17.51 -10.26 -29.65
N LEU A 14 18.69 -10.01 -30.20
CA LEU A 14 19.25 -10.79 -31.30
C LEU A 14 19.45 -12.26 -30.93
N VAL A 15 20.02 -12.54 -29.75
CA VAL A 15 20.22 -13.89 -29.24
C VAL A 15 18.89 -14.61 -29.04
N THR A 16 17.91 -13.92 -28.43
CA THR A 16 16.57 -14.49 -28.20
C THR A 16 15.88 -14.80 -29.52
N LEU A 17 15.99 -13.90 -30.51
CA LEU A 17 15.47 -14.11 -31.86
C LEU A 17 16.14 -15.29 -32.56
N LEU A 18 17.44 -15.52 -32.35
CA LEU A 18 18.16 -16.62 -32.96
C LEU A 18 17.76 -17.98 -32.35
N VAL A 19 17.68 -18.04 -31.02
CA VAL A 19 17.36 -19.27 -30.28
C VAL A 19 15.90 -19.67 -30.46
N VAL A 20 14.98 -18.73 -30.24
CA VAL A 20 13.53 -18.97 -30.32
C VAL A 20 13.04 -18.89 -31.76
N GLY A 21 13.67 -18.07 -32.59
CA GLY A 21 13.24 -17.76 -33.94
C GLY A 21 12.33 -16.51 -33.98
N PRO A 22 12.54 -15.58 -34.93
CA PRO A 22 11.76 -14.33 -35.03
C PRO A 22 10.28 -14.56 -35.34
N ARG A 23 9.93 -15.72 -35.90
CA ARG A 23 8.54 -16.12 -36.19
C ARG A 23 7.81 -16.66 -34.95
N ARG A 24 8.53 -17.22 -33.97
CA ARG A 24 7.92 -17.92 -32.82
C ARG A 24 7.81 -17.03 -31.57
N LEU A 25 8.74 -16.10 -31.37
CA LEU A 25 8.64 -15.07 -30.33
C LEU A 25 7.31 -14.29 -30.34
N PRO A 26 6.83 -13.73 -31.46
CA PRO A 26 5.57 -13.00 -31.48
C PRO A 26 4.37 -13.91 -31.20
N GLU A 27 4.43 -15.17 -31.61
CA GLU A 27 3.38 -16.15 -31.37
C GLU A 27 3.28 -16.51 -29.88
N MET A 28 4.41 -16.76 -29.22
CA MET A 28 4.47 -17.00 -27.77
C MET A 28 4.11 -15.75 -26.96
N ALA A 29 4.51 -14.56 -27.41
CA ALA A 29 4.13 -13.30 -26.76
C ALA A 29 2.61 -13.08 -26.79
N ARG A 30 1.94 -13.45 -27.89
CA ARG A 30 0.47 -13.39 -27.97
C ARG A 30 -0.18 -14.37 -26.99
N LEU A 31 0.34 -15.58 -26.85
CA LEU A 31 -0.14 -16.56 -25.86
C LEU A 31 0.09 -16.06 -24.42
N ALA A 32 1.31 -15.62 -24.12
CA ALA A 32 1.69 -15.09 -22.82
C ALA A 32 0.91 -13.82 -22.44
N GLY A 33 0.64 -12.91 -23.39
CA GLY A 33 -0.13 -11.70 -23.15
C GLY A 33 -1.57 -11.99 -22.72
N GLN A 34 -2.21 -12.97 -23.35
CA GLN A 34 -3.55 -13.43 -22.98
C GLN A 34 -3.58 -14.03 -21.57
N TRP A 35 -2.55 -14.78 -21.21
CA TRP A 35 -2.41 -15.39 -19.88
C TRP A 35 -2.05 -14.35 -18.83
N SER A 36 -1.19 -13.40 -19.15
CA SER A 36 -0.83 -12.27 -18.29
C SER A 36 -2.04 -11.41 -17.98
N ARG A 37 -2.96 -11.21 -18.92
CA ARG A 37 -4.20 -10.46 -18.67
C ARG A 37 -5.10 -11.16 -17.65
N ARG A 38 -5.25 -12.49 -17.78
CA ARG A 38 -6.01 -13.33 -16.84
C ARG A 38 -5.34 -13.41 -15.47
N ALA A 39 -4.02 -13.52 -15.44
CA ALA A 39 -3.26 -13.46 -14.21
C ALA A 39 -3.47 -12.10 -13.54
N ARG A 40 -3.32 -10.99 -14.27
CA ARG A 40 -3.54 -9.63 -13.74
C ARG A 40 -4.92 -9.47 -13.12
N SER A 41 -5.98 -9.95 -13.77
CA SER A 41 -7.32 -9.90 -13.19
C SER A 41 -7.45 -10.77 -11.94
N ALA A 42 -6.82 -11.95 -11.91
CA ALA A 42 -6.83 -12.80 -10.72
C ALA A 42 -6.06 -12.16 -9.54
N TRP A 43 -4.92 -11.52 -9.81
CA TRP A 43 -4.18 -10.74 -8.83
C TRP A 43 -4.99 -9.55 -8.30
N GLU A 44 -5.72 -8.86 -9.18
CA GLU A 44 -6.59 -7.75 -8.79
C GLU A 44 -7.76 -8.21 -7.91
N SER A 45 -8.39 -9.33 -8.24
CA SER A 45 -9.44 -9.93 -7.41
C SER A 45 -8.91 -10.34 -6.04
N LEU A 46 -7.77 -11.05 -5.99
CA LEU A 46 -7.11 -11.40 -4.72
C LEU A 46 -6.77 -10.15 -3.93
N ARG A 47 -6.18 -9.13 -4.57
CA ARG A 47 -5.88 -7.85 -3.93
C ARG A 47 -7.13 -7.20 -3.37
N SER A 48 -8.23 -7.17 -4.12
CA SER A 48 -9.51 -6.59 -3.66
C SER A 48 -10.09 -7.34 -2.46
N GLU A 49 -9.96 -8.66 -2.40
CA GLU A 49 -10.38 -9.46 -1.23
C GLU A 49 -9.49 -9.18 -0.02
N PHE A 50 -8.16 -9.13 -0.21
CA PHE A 50 -7.23 -8.74 0.86
C PHE A 50 -7.47 -7.30 1.34
N GLN A 51 -7.75 -6.36 0.44
CA GLN A 51 -8.04 -4.95 0.77
C GLN A 51 -9.37 -4.83 1.50
N VAL A 52 -10.38 -5.62 1.14
CA VAL A 52 -11.69 -5.61 1.81
C VAL A 52 -11.61 -6.15 3.25
N GLU A 53 -10.63 -6.99 3.56
CA GLU A 53 -10.33 -7.42 4.93
C GLU A 53 -9.44 -6.39 5.67
N LEU A 54 -8.42 -5.83 5.00
CA LEU A 54 -7.47 -4.87 5.60
C LEU A 54 -8.04 -3.46 5.77
N ASP A 55 -8.88 -2.95 4.87
CA ASP A 55 -9.45 -1.59 4.93
C ASP A 55 -10.57 -1.49 5.98
N ARG A 56 -11.31 -2.57 6.24
CA ARG A 56 -12.30 -2.60 7.33
C ARG A 56 -11.63 -2.42 8.69
N ASP A 57 -10.43 -2.95 8.83
CA ASP A 57 -9.67 -2.89 10.07
C ASP A 57 -8.86 -1.58 10.16
N HIS A 58 -8.27 -1.11 9.05
CA HIS A 58 -7.41 0.08 9.05
C HIS A 58 -8.20 1.39 9.18
N ASN A 59 -9.35 1.52 8.52
CA ASN A 59 -10.14 2.76 8.58
C ASN A 59 -10.73 3.00 9.98
N GLN A 60 -11.20 1.94 10.66
CA GLN A 60 -11.70 2.04 12.03
C GLN A 60 -10.59 2.40 13.03
N ARG A 61 -9.39 1.84 12.86
CA ARG A 61 -8.23 2.13 13.72
C ARG A 61 -7.76 3.58 13.61
N VAL A 62 -7.80 4.16 12.41
CA VAL A 62 -7.44 5.58 12.19
C VAL A 62 -8.48 6.49 12.86
N LEU A 63 -9.78 6.21 12.68
CA LEU A 63 -10.86 6.99 13.30
C LEU A 63 -10.86 6.89 14.83
N ASP A 64 -10.59 5.72 15.40
CA ASP A 64 -10.49 5.54 16.86
C ASP A 64 -9.25 6.21 17.45
N ALA A 65 -8.13 6.22 16.72
CA ALA A 65 -6.92 6.93 17.13
C ALA A 65 -7.14 8.45 17.14
N GLU A 66 -7.83 9.01 16.14
CA GLU A 66 -8.20 10.42 16.11
C GLU A 66 -9.15 10.81 17.25
N ARG A 67 -10.15 9.97 17.55
CA ARG A 67 -11.05 10.20 18.70
C ARG A 67 -10.32 10.23 20.03
N ARG A 68 -9.42 9.27 20.26
CA ARG A 68 -8.62 9.22 21.50
C ARG A 68 -7.64 10.38 21.62
N ALA A 69 -7.07 10.84 20.51
CA ALA A 69 -6.23 12.03 20.49
C ALA A 69 -7.04 13.30 20.84
N ALA A 70 -8.23 13.45 20.27
CA ALA A 70 -9.13 14.56 20.59
C ALA A 70 -9.63 14.54 22.05
N GLU A 71 -9.90 13.36 22.60
CA GLU A 71 -10.26 13.19 24.02
C GLU A 71 -9.10 13.53 24.95
N ALA A 72 -7.87 13.14 24.61
CA ALA A 72 -6.68 13.47 25.39
C ALA A 72 -6.35 14.97 25.38
N GLU A 73 -6.59 15.66 24.27
CA GLU A 73 -6.49 17.12 24.20
C GLU A 73 -7.58 17.81 25.03
N GLY A 74 -8.82 17.31 25.00
CA GLY A 74 -9.92 17.86 25.80
C GLY A 74 -9.79 17.65 27.32
N GLN A 75 -9.06 16.62 27.75
CA GLN A 75 -8.84 16.34 29.18
C GLN A 75 -7.66 17.14 29.77
N THR A 76 -6.74 17.61 28.92
CA THR A 76 -5.56 18.38 29.35
C THR A 76 -5.94 19.80 29.79
N ASP A 77 -7.04 20.38 29.26
CA ASP A 77 -7.58 21.67 29.73
C ASP A 77 -8.49 21.54 30.97
N ALA A 78 -8.96 20.33 31.30
CA ALA A 78 -9.86 20.10 32.44
C ALA A 78 -9.14 19.81 33.77
N ASP A 79 -7.84 19.52 33.73
CA ASP A 79 -7.02 19.20 34.91
C ASP A 79 -6.01 20.31 35.27
N ALA A 80 -6.27 21.56 34.87
CA ALA A 80 -5.56 22.68 35.46
C ALA A 80 -5.83 22.64 36.98
N PRO A 81 -4.84 22.36 37.84
CA PRO A 81 -5.06 22.30 39.27
C PRO A 81 -5.30 23.74 39.72
N VAL A 82 -6.57 24.11 39.89
CA VAL A 82 -6.95 25.30 40.66
C VAL A 82 -6.66 24.97 42.12
N SER A 83 -5.37 24.95 42.44
CA SER A 83 -4.88 24.98 43.80
C SER A 83 -5.26 26.31 44.43
N SER A 84 -5.78 26.19 45.65
CA SER A 84 -5.68 27.14 46.75
C SER A 84 -6.40 28.49 46.63
N HIS A 85 -7.59 28.58 47.23
CA HIS A 85 -8.03 29.63 48.17
C HIS A 85 -9.53 29.39 48.45
N ASP A 86 -10.12 29.48 49.63
CA ASP A 86 -9.69 29.91 50.96
C ASP A 86 -10.95 29.85 51.85
N ARG A 87 -10.76 29.57 53.14
CA ARG A 87 -11.64 29.80 54.30
C ARG A 87 -12.97 29.03 54.46
N THR A 88 -12.86 27.98 55.28
CA THR A 88 -13.64 27.69 56.51
C THR A 88 -15.04 28.33 56.67
N THR A 89 -16.02 27.43 56.71
CA THR A 89 -17.46 27.56 57.03
C THR A 89 -17.73 28.06 58.46
N PRO A 90 -18.86 28.76 58.73
CA PRO A 90 -19.18 29.38 60.01
C PRO A 90 -20.00 28.48 60.94
N ASP A 91 -19.87 28.70 62.24
CA ASP A 91 -20.81 28.33 63.32
C ASP A 91 -21.07 29.57 64.19
#